data_AF-A0AA47JGN5-F1
#
_entry.id   AF-A0AA47JGN5-F1
#
_cell.length_a   1.000
_cell.length_b   1.000
_cell.length_c   1.000
_cell.angle_alpha   90.00
_cell.angle_beta   90.00
_cell.angle_gamma   90.00
#
_symmetry.space_group_name_H-M   'P 1'
#
loop_
_entity.id
_entity.type
_entity.pdbx_description
1 polymer ?
#
loop_
_entity_poly.entity_id
_entity_poly.type
_entity_poly.pdbx_seq_one_letter_code
_entity_poly.pdbx_strand_id
1 'polypeptide(L)'
;MGFFDSLVSAGKSAVKAVNDAALTQTLEQWEKVNRAPSERVRDYYDRNNQQDKNSPLKRALAIAALQDGNLFSKDQAAKKALLNLREKIAFENDQKAQSLIRAIDNLER
;
A
#
# COMPACT_ATOMS: atom_id res chain seq x y z
N MET A 1 -5.14 41.51 -0.70
CA MET A 1 -4.54 40.17 -0.45
C MET A 1 -5.68 39.21 -0.14
N GLY A 2 -5.88 38.10 -0.88
CA GLY A 2 -6.92 37.13 -0.50
C GLY A 2 -7.34 36.06 -1.52
N PHE A 3 -7.15 36.28 -2.82
CA PHE A 3 -7.57 35.28 -3.83
C PHE A 3 -6.63 34.06 -3.93
N PHE A 4 -5.35 34.23 -3.61
CA PHE A 4 -4.36 33.14 -3.63
C PHE A 4 -4.45 32.22 -2.40
N ASP A 5 -5.02 32.68 -1.29
CA ASP A 5 -5.12 31.88 -0.05
C ASP A 5 -6.23 30.81 -0.13
N SER A 6 -7.34 31.12 -0.83
CA SER A 6 -8.43 30.16 -1.03
C SER A 6 -8.12 29.04 -2.04
N LEU A 7 -7.28 29.30 -3.05
CA LEU A 7 -6.89 28.26 -4.02
C LEU A 7 -5.87 27.27 -3.42
N VAL A 8 -4.97 27.74 -2.57
CA VAL A 8 -4.04 26.87 -1.83
C VAL A 8 -4.78 26.04 -0.77
N SER A 9 -5.81 26.61 -0.13
CA SER A 9 -6.67 25.90 0.82
C SER A 9 -7.54 24.84 0.16
N ALA A 10 -8.21 25.17 -0.96
CA ALA A 10 -9.00 24.22 -1.74
C ALA A 10 -8.13 23.11 -2.36
N GLY A 11 -6.91 23.43 -2.81
CA GLY A 11 -5.94 22.46 -3.31
C GLY A 11 -5.47 21.47 -2.24
N LYS A 12 -5.14 21.93 -1.04
CA LYS A 12 -4.78 21.05 0.09
C LYS A 12 -5.93 20.13 0.51
N SER A 13 -7.16 20.65 0.48
CA SER A 13 -8.37 19.92 0.86
C SER A 13 -8.72 18.83 -0.16
N ALA A 14 -8.65 19.16 -1.45
CA ALA A 14 -8.85 18.21 -2.54
C ALA A 14 -7.74 17.15 -2.59
N VAL A 15 -6.47 17.52 -2.40
CA VAL A 15 -5.34 16.58 -2.35
C VAL A 15 -5.46 15.63 -1.17
N LYS A 16 -5.91 16.09 0.01
CA LYS A 16 -6.16 15.24 1.17
C LYS A 16 -7.27 14.24 0.90
N ALA A 17 -8.42 14.68 0.37
CA ALA A 17 -9.54 13.80 0.04
C ALA A 17 -9.18 12.74 -1.03
N VAL A 18 -8.40 13.11 -2.05
CA VAL A 18 -7.91 12.17 -3.07
C VAL A 18 -6.93 11.16 -2.46
N ASN A 19 -6.06 11.61 -1.56
CA ASN A 19 -5.13 10.72 -0.87
C ASN A 19 -5.88 9.74 0.05
N ASP A 20 -6.89 10.19 0.79
CA ASP A 20 -7.74 9.34 1.65
C ASP A 20 -8.51 8.30 0.83
N ALA A 21 -9.04 8.67 -0.34
CA ALA A 21 -9.71 7.73 -1.24
C ALA A 21 -8.76 6.66 -1.79
N ALA A 22 -7.55 7.05 -2.20
CA ALA A 22 -6.53 6.12 -2.70
C ALA A 22 -6.04 5.17 -1.59
N LEU A 23 -5.91 5.69 -0.37
CA LEU A 23 -5.50 4.93 0.81
C LEU A 23 -6.59 3.91 1.20
N THR A 24 -7.85 4.33 1.18
CA THR A 24 -9.02 3.44 1.36
C THR A 24 -9.03 2.31 0.34
N GLN A 25 -8.86 2.62 -0.96
CA GLN A 25 -8.78 1.59 -2.01
C GLN A 25 -7.60 0.63 -1.79
N THR A 26 -6.47 1.14 -1.30
CA THR A 26 -5.30 0.31 -1.00
C THR A 26 -5.58 -0.63 0.17
N LEU A 27 -6.26 -0.16 1.23
CA LEU A 27 -6.66 -0.98 2.37
C LEU A 27 -7.72 -2.03 2.00
N GLU A 28 -8.64 -1.71 1.10
CA GLU A 28 -9.57 -2.70 0.55
C GLU A 28 -8.86 -3.75 -0.30
N GLN A 29 -7.89 -3.33 -1.12
CA GLN A 29 -7.07 -4.28 -1.89
C GLN A 29 -6.24 -5.16 -0.95
N TRP A 30 -5.66 -4.59 0.10
CA TRP A 30 -4.97 -5.35 1.15
C TRP A 30 -5.88 -6.43 1.73
N GLU A 31 -7.10 -6.09 2.14
CA GLU A 31 -8.05 -7.06 2.71
C GLU A 31 -8.37 -8.20 1.73
N LYS A 32 -8.55 -7.88 0.44
CA LYS A 32 -8.80 -8.89 -0.61
C LYS A 32 -7.61 -9.81 -0.82
N VAL A 33 -6.39 -9.25 -0.86
CA VAL A 33 -5.16 -10.00 -1.08
C VAL A 33 -4.82 -10.84 0.15
N ASN A 34 -4.97 -10.31 1.37
CA ASN A 34 -4.71 -11.00 2.62
C ASN A 34 -5.69 -12.16 2.89
N ARG A 35 -6.93 -12.06 2.38
CA ARG A 35 -7.93 -13.16 2.47
C ARG A 35 -7.81 -14.18 1.33
N ALA A 36 -7.04 -13.88 0.29
CA ALA A 36 -6.88 -14.79 -0.83
C ALA A 36 -5.94 -15.95 -0.44
N PRO A 37 -6.13 -17.14 -1.04
CA PRO A 37 -5.19 -18.25 -0.84
C PRO A 37 -3.81 -17.87 -1.38
N SER A 38 -2.75 -18.36 -0.72
CA SER A 38 -1.36 -18.00 -1.01
C SER A 38 -0.97 -18.19 -2.48
N GLU A 39 -1.50 -19.21 -3.14
CA GLU A 39 -1.31 -19.43 -4.59
C GLU A 39 -1.83 -18.26 -5.43
N ARG A 40 -3.04 -17.76 -5.14
CA ARG A 40 -3.58 -16.58 -5.83
C ARG A 40 -2.83 -15.30 -5.50
N VAL A 41 -2.27 -15.20 -4.29
CA VAL A 41 -1.43 -14.05 -3.93
C VAL A 41 -0.10 -14.09 -4.69
N ARG A 42 0.47 -15.28 -4.90
CA ARG A 42 1.65 -15.49 -5.75
C ARG A 42 1.38 -15.11 -7.20
N ASP A 43 0.27 -15.60 -7.76
CA ASP A 43 -0.17 -15.22 -9.11
C ASP A 43 -0.37 -13.71 -9.23
N TYR A 44 -0.95 -13.09 -8.19
CA TYR A 44 -1.13 -11.65 -8.14
C TYR A 44 0.22 -10.91 -8.13
N TYR A 45 1.20 -11.39 -7.36
CA TYR A 45 2.57 -10.86 -7.40
C TYR A 45 3.16 -10.97 -8.81
N ASP A 46 3.16 -12.16 -9.40
CA ASP A 46 3.80 -12.42 -10.68
C ASP A 46 3.17 -11.62 -11.82
N ARG A 47 1.83 -11.51 -11.85
CA ARG A 47 1.12 -10.65 -12.82
C ARG A 47 1.50 -9.18 -12.70
N ASN A 48 1.77 -8.70 -11.49
CA ASN A 48 2.18 -7.30 -11.26
C ASN A 48 3.71 -7.11 -11.30
N ASN A 49 4.46 -8.18 -11.61
CA ASN A 49 5.91 -8.16 -11.88
C ASN A 49 6.23 -8.19 -13.38
N GLN A 50 5.21 -8.30 -14.24
CA GLN A 50 5.37 -8.24 -15.70
C GLN A 50 5.66 -6.81 -16.17
N GLN A 51 6.44 -6.67 -17.24
CA GLN A 51 6.90 -5.37 -17.76
C GLN A 51 5.74 -4.41 -18.10
N ASP A 52 4.66 -4.94 -18.69
CA ASP A 52 3.47 -4.15 -19.07
C ASP A 52 2.54 -3.80 -17.89
N LYS A 53 2.66 -4.49 -16.75
CA LYS A 53 1.75 -4.36 -15.59
C LYS A 53 2.49 -4.15 -14.29
N ASN A 54 3.71 -3.64 -14.36
CA ASN A 54 4.59 -3.46 -13.21
C ASN A 54 3.97 -2.48 -12.22
N SER A 55 3.57 -2.99 -11.06
CA SER A 55 3.04 -2.16 -9.98
C SER A 55 3.73 -2.51 -8.66
N PRO A 56 4.68 -1.67 -8.21
CA PRO A 56 5.39 -1.88 -6.95
C PRO A 56 4.45 -1.99 -5.75
N LEU A 57 3.37 -1.20 -5.71
CA LEU A 57 2.37 -1.24 -4.63
C LEU A 57 1.63 -2.57 -4.57
N LYS A 58 1.22 -3.12 -5.71
CA LYS A 58 0.50 -4.39 -5.76
C LYS A 58 1.43 -5.56 -5.39
N ARG A 59 2.67 -5.53 -5.88
CA ARG A 59 3.71 -6.48 -5.48
C ARG A 59 4.00 -6.41 -3.98
N ALA A 60 4.09 -5.20 -3.44
CA ALA A 60 4.20 -4.92 -2.02
C ALA A 60 3.10 -5.60 -1.20
N LEU A 61 1.83 -5.37 -1.55
CA LEU A 61 0.69 -5.99 -0.87
C LEU A 61 0.73 -7.52 -0.94
N ALA A 62 1.16 -8.07 -2.08
CA ALA A 62 1.30 -9.50 -2.25
C ALA A 62 2.41 -10.08 -1.35
N ILE A 63 3.57 -9.44 -1.30
CA ILE A 63 4.69 -9.83 -0.43
C ILE A 63 4.26 -9.79 1.05
N ALA A 64 3.56 -8.72 1.46
CA ALA A 64 3.00 -8.59 2.80
C ALA A 64 2.01 -9.70 3.12
N ALA A 65 1.11 -10.07 2.19
CA ALA A 65 0.15 -11.14 2.44
C ALA A 65 0.80 -12.54 2.44
N LEU A 66 1.83 -12.76 1.63
CA LEU A 66 2.60 -14.02 1.61
C LEU A 66 3.53 -14.17 2.81
N GLN A 67 3.81 -13.08 3.54
CA GLN A 67 4.84 -13.04 4.59
C GLN A 67 6.20 -13.57 4.06
N ASP A 68 6.53 -13.26 2.80
CA ASP A 68 7.75 -13.74 2.13
C ASP A 68 8.91 -12.76 2.31
N GLY A 69 9.72 -12.96 3.35
CA GLY A 69 10.89 -12.13 3.66
C GLY A 69 12.00 -12.17 2.59
N ASN A 70 12.06 -13.24 1.79
CA ASN A 70 13.04 -13.36 0.70
C ASN A 70 12.65 -12.45 -0.46
N LEU A 71 11.36 -12.45 -0.85
CA LEU A 71 10.84 -11.51 -1.84
C LEU A 71 10.92 -10.07 -1.35
N PHE A 72 10.61 -9.81 -0.07
CA PHE A 72 10.75 -8.50 0.54
C PHE A 72 12.17 -7.94 0.44
N SER A 73 13.19 -8.79 0.62
CA SER A 73 14.59 -8.37 0.53
C SER A 73 15.07 -8.17 -0.92
N LYS A 74 14.53 -8.96 -1.87
CA LYS A 74 14.92 -8.90 -3.28
C LYS A 74 14.23 -7.77 -4.04
N ASP A 75 12.94 -7.54 -3.79
CA ASP A 75 12.16 -6.51 -4.48
C ASP A 75 12.23 -5.17 -3.74
N GLN A 76 13.31 -4.42 -4.01
CA GLN A 76 13.55 -3.12 -3.38
C GLN A 76 12.44 -2.09 -3.68
N ALA A 77 11.80 -2.18 -4.85
CA ALA A 77 10.72 -1.26 -5.23
C ALA A 77 9.46 -1.55 -4.41
N ALA A 78 9.10 -2.82 -4.27
CA ALA A 78 7.99 -3.25 -3.41
C ALA A 78 8.28 -2.96 -1.94
N LYS A 79 9.50 -3.22 -1.46
CA LYS A 79 9.93 -2.86 -0.10
C LYS A 79 9.74 -1.38 0.18
N LYS A 80 10.26 -0.50 -0.67
CA LYS A 80 10.08 0.96 -0.52
C LYS A 80 8.61 1.35 -0.53
N ALA A 81 7.80 0.72 -1.39
CA ALA A 81 6.36 0.97 -1.43
C ALA A 81 5.65 0.54 -0.13
N LEU A 82 6.01 -0.60 0.47
CA LEU A 82 5.48 -1.04 1.76
C LEU A 82 5.85 -0.08 2.88
N LEU A 83 7.11 0.34 2.97
CA LEU A 83 7.55 1.26 4.03
C LEU A 83 6.85 2.62 3.92
N ASN A 84 6.78 3.19 2.72
CA ASN A 84 6.03 4.41 2.48
C ASN A 84 4.55 4.25 2.83
N LEU A 85 3.96 3.08 2.54
CA LEU A 85 2.57 2.79 2.88
C LEU A 85 2.38 2.66 4.40
N ARG A 86 3.32 2.01 5.10
CA ARG A 86 3.36 1.89 6.56
C ARG A 86 3.35 3.26 7.23
N GLU A 87 4.19 4.18 6.76
CA GLU A 87 4.24 5.55 7.29
C GLU A 87 2.93 6.30 7.09
N LYS A 88 2.28 6.12 5.93
CA LYS A 88 0.99 6.74 5.62
C LYS A 88 -0.15 6.20 6.48
N ILE A 89 -0.18 4.90 6.73
CA ILE A 89 -1.23 4.24 7.52
C ILE A 89 -0.94 4.25 9.03
N ALA A 90 0.24 4.70 9.47
CA ALA A 90 0.66 4.64 10.87
C ALA A 90 -0.28 5.40 11.83
N PHE A 91 -0.95 6.44 11.32
CA PHE A 91 -1.91 7.24 12.08
C PHE A 91 -3.38 6.87 11.81
N GLU A 92 -3.62 5.86 10.95
CA GLU A 92 -4.97 5.41 10.64
C GLU A 92 -5.50 4.49 11.74
N ASN A 93 -6.70 4.82 12.25
CA ASN A 93 -7.41 4.02 13.25
C ASN A 93 -8.27 2.90 12.64
N ASP A 94 -7.97 2.48 11.40
CA ASP A 94 -8.68 1.43 10.70
C ASP A 94 -8.09 0.04 11.01
N GLN A 95 -8.94 -0.96 11.22
CA GLN A 95 -8.51 -2.33 11.51
C GLN A 95 -7.68 -2.95 10.37
N LYS A 96 -7.99 -2.62 9.11
CA LYS A 96 -7.25 -3.08 7.93
C LYS A 96 -5.85 -2.47 7.90
N ALA A 97 -5.73 -1.19 8.24
CA ALA A 97 -4.45 -0.50 8.38
C ALA A 97 -3.58 -1.16 9.45
N GLN A 98 -4.15 -1.41 10.64
CA GLN A 98 -3.44 -2.11 11.72
C GLN A 98 -2.99 -3.52 11.33
N SER A 99 -3.84 -4.26 10.60
CA SER A 99 -3.46 -5.59 10.08
C SER A 99 -2.31 -5.52 9.08
N LEU A 100 -2.28 -4.49 8.22
CA LEU A 100 -1.21 -4.28 7.26
C LEU A 100 0.09 -3.88 7.95
N ILE A 101 0.03 -2.98 8.94
CA ILE A 101 1.21 -2.60 9.74
C ILE A 101 1.84 -3.85 10.38
N ARG A 102 1.03 -4.70 11.02
CA ARG A 102 1.54 -5.95 11.62
C ARG A 102 2.18 -6.88 10.59
N ALA A 103 1.57 -7.00 9.42
CA ALA A 103 2.12 -7.81 8.34
C ALA A 103 3.48 -7.28 7.84
N ILE A 104 3.65 -5.95 7.80
CA ILE A 104 4.92 -5.30 7.44
C ILE A 104 5.94 -5.48 8.56
N ASP A 105 5.57 -5.23 9.81
CA ASP A 105 6.46 -5.37 10.97
C ASP A 105 6.99 -6.82 11.10
N ASN A 106 6.18 -7.81 10.74
CA ASN A 106 6.62 -9.21 10.69
C ASN A 106 7.63 -9.49 9.58
N LEU A 107 7.57 -8.78 8.46
CA LEU A 107 8.54 -8.89 7.36
C LEU A 107 9.87 -8.19 7.67
N GLU A 108 9.86 -7.21 8.57
CA GLU A 108 11.07 -6.49 9.01
C GLU A 108 11.83 -7.19 10.15
N ARG A 109 11.24 -8.23 10.75
CA ARG A 109 11.89 -9.06 11.77
C ARG A 109 12.84 -10.10 11.17
#